data_AF-A0ABD1EU37-F1
#
_entry.id   AF-A0ABD1EU37-F1
#
_cell.length_a   1.000
_cell.length_b   1.000
_cell.length_c   1.000
_cell.angle_alpha   90.00
_cell.angle_beta   90.00
_cell.angle_gamma   90.00
#
_symmetry.space_group_name_H-M   'P 1'
#
loop_
_entity.id
_entity.type
_entity.pdbx_description
1 polymer ?
#
loop_
_entity_poly.entity_id
_entity_poly.type
_entity_poly.pdbx_seq_one_letter_code
_entity_poly.pdbx_strand_id
1 'polypeptide(L)'
;MEGIDLMVFIFLLIMACGTVAQRRQELNGRCLHVSECSRVGYFCSSNRTCQCGPGYTPNRHWTKCIGLVGSKCIYDSQCIEGAYCTGIEGWEVCRCRLQDDYLPSDDGLFCVSSNGNIPRRFDILIVGGVALLLGLGT
;
A
#
# COMPACT_ATOMS: atom_id res chain seq x y z
N MET A 1 -8.17 59.11 2.39
CA MET A 1 -8.08 57.77 1.77
C MET A 1 -7.01 56.97 2.50
N GLU A 2 -7.20 56.68 3.80
CA GLU A 2 -6.12 56.11 4.65
C GLU A 2 -6.55 54.82 5.39
N GLY A 3 -7.84 54.50 5.42
CA GLY A 3 -8.36 53.30 6.12
C GLY A 3 -8.41 52.02 5.27
N ILE A 4 -8.22 52.13 3.96
CA ILE A 4 -8.36 51.00 3.02
C ILE A 4 -7.08 50.15 3.01
N ASP A 5 -5.91 50.78 3.15
CA ASP A 5 -4.61 50.12 3.19
C ASP A 5 -4.47 49.16 4.39
N LEU A 6 -4.85 49.62 5.59
CA LEU A 6 -4.70 48.81 6.82
C LEU A 6 -5.55 47.53 6.78
N MET A 7 -6.77 47.62 6.24
CA MET A 7 -7.67 46.46 6.09
C MET A 7 -7.14 45.44 5.07
N VAL A 8 -6.52 45.91 3.98
CA VAL A 8 -5.90 45.05 2.96
C VAL A 8 -4.67 44.34 3.52
N PHE A 9 -3.83 45.03 4.30
CA PHE A 9 -2.67 44.41 4.96
C PHE A 9 -3.07 43.34 5.99
N ILE A 10 -4.12 43.58 6.77
CA ILE A 10 -4.65 42.58 7.73
C ILE A 10 -5.20 41.35 6.99
N PHE A 11 -5.97 41.55 5.91
CA PHE A 11 -6.48 40.45 5.09
C PHE A 11 -5.36 39.62 4.45
N LEU A 12 -4.29 40.26 3.98
CA LEU A 12 -3.11 39.58 3.43
C LEU A 12 -2.35 38.77 4.50
N LEU A 13 -2.24 39.28 5.74
CA LEU A 13 -1.63 38.55 6.86
C LEU A 13 -2.46 37.34 7.28
N ILE A 14 -3.78 37.43 7.27
CA ILE A 14 -4.68 36.30 7.61
C ILE A 14 -4.62 35.22 6.51
N MET A 15 -4.60 35.61 5.24
CA MET A 15 -4.47 34.69 4.10
C MET A 15 -3.09 34.01 4.03
N ALA A 16 -2.03 34.67 4.51
CA ALA A 16 -0.70 34.08 4.62
C ALA A 16 -0.58 33.02 5.74
N CYS A 17 -1.47 33.06 6.75
CA CYS A 17 -1.43 32.15 7.90
C CYS A 17 -2.48 31.00 7.79
N GLY A 18 -3.52 31.18 6.99
CA GLY A 18 -4.73 30.32 7.02
C GLY A 18 -4.70 29.03 6.19
N THR A 19 -3.68 28.76 5.38
CA THR A 19 -3.64 27.54 4.56
C THR A 19 -2.58 26.56 5.04
N VAL A 20 -2.72 26.10 6.29
CA VAL A 20 -2.15 24.80 6.66
C VAL A 20 -2.96 23.76 5.89
N ALA A 21 -2.59 23.52 4.64
CA ALA A 21 -3.05 22.36 3.89
C ALA A 21 -2.66 21.15 4.75
N GLN A 22 -3.64 20.60 5.46
CA GLN A 22 -3.43 19.55 6.45
C GLN A 22 -2.89 18.34 5.70
N ARG A 23 -1.56 18.22 5.68
CA ARG A 23 -0.86 17.16 4.96
C ARG A 23 -1.27 15.87 5.64
N ARG A 24 -1.99 15.03 4.90
CA ARG A 24 -2.36 13.70 5.39
C ARG A 24 -1.09 12.94 5.72
N GLN A 25 -1.11 12.32 6.89
CA GLN A 25 0.00 11.58 7.45
C GLN A 25 0.06 10.21 6.77
N GLU A 26 1.26 9.80 6.35
CA GLU A 26 1.51 8.46 5.80
C GLU A 26 1.81 7.47 6.93
N LEU A 27 2.39 6.31 6.60
CA LEU A 27 2.65 5.24 7.56
C LEU A 27 3.52 5.77 8.72
N ASN A 28 3.14 5.44 9.95
CA ASN A 28 3.78 5.89 11.21
C ASN A 28 3.68 7.40 11.51
N GLY A 29 2.99 8.20 10.67
CA GLY A 29 2.69 9.59 10.99
C GLY A 29 1.75 9.71 12.18
N ARG A 30 1.88 10.77 12.99
CA ARG A 30 1.05 10.96 14.18
C ARG A 30 -0.38 11.33 13.79
N CYS A 31 -1.36 10.81 14.52
CA CYS A 31 -2.77 11.11 14.29
C CYS A 31 -3.55 11.15 15.61
N LEU A 32 -4.61 11.95 15.63
CA LEU A 32 -5.67 11.87 16.65
C LEU A 32 -6.93 11.21 16.05
N HIS A 33 -7.24 11.54 14.80
CA HIS A 33 -8.36 10.99 14.05
C HIS A 33 -7.91 10.32 12.75
N VAL A 34 -8.69 9.36 12.25
CA VAL A 34 -8.42 8.67 10.97
C VAL A 34 -8.42 9.64 9.77
N SER A 35 -9.13 10.75 9.85
CA SER A 35 -9.16 11.80 8.82
C SER A 35 -7.81 12.46 8.59
N GLU A 36 -6.91 12.42 9.58
CA GLU A 36 -5.54 12.94 9.49
C GLU A 36 -4.61 12.00 8.73
N CYS A 37 -4.95 10.72 8.61
CA CYS A 37 -4.18 9.75 7.84
C CYS A 37 -4.52 9.83 6.34
N SER A 38 -3.65 9.24 5.51
CA SER A 38 -3.90 9.08 4.08
C SER A 38 -5.22 8.33 3.81
N ARG A 39 -5.89 8.66 2.69
CA ARG A 39 -7.33 8.35 2.49
C ARG A 39 -7.66 6.86 2.44
N VAL A 40 -6.76 6.04 1.88
CA VAL A 40 -7.06 4.66 1.51
C VAL A 40 -6.09 3.73 2.21
N GLY A 41 -6.62 2.78 2.96
CA GLY A 41 -5.84 1.73 3.61
C GLY A 41 -5.14 2.12 4.90
N TYR A 42 -5.50 3.26 5.50
CA TYR A 42 -4.96 3.70 6.79
C TYR A 42 -6.03 3.79 7.85
N PHE A 43 -5.64 3.55 9.10
CA PHE A 43 -6.41 3.89 10.28
C PHE A 43 -5.49 4.54 11.33
N CYS A 44 -6.08 5.33 12.23
CA CYS A 44 -5.33 5.84 13.38
C CYS A 44 -5.34 4.79 14.49
N SER A 45 -4.18 4.20 14.77
CA SER A 45 -4.05 3.13 15.77
C SER A 45 -3.99 3.69 17.20
N SER A 46 -4.14 2.82 18.19
CA SER A 46 -4.17 3.18 19.62
C SER A 46 -2.89 3.87 20.10
N ASN A 47 -1.76 3.61 19.43
CA ASN A 47 -0.48 4.28 19.65
C ASN A 47 -0.42 5.71 19.07
N ARG A 48 -1.55 6.24 18.56
CA ARG A 48 -1.67 7.55 17.91
C ARG A 48 -0.79 7.70 16.66
N THR A 49 -0.60 6.60 15.93
CA THR A 49 0.06 6.64 14.62
C THR A 49 -0.81 6.01 13.54
N CYS A 50 -0.68 6.51 12.32
CA CYS A 50 -1.31 5.93 11.14
C CYS A 50 -0.70 4.56 10.86
N GLN A 51 -1.54 3.53 10.77
CA GLN A 51 -1.15 2.15 10.46
C GLN A 51 -1.99 1.60 9.31
N CYS A 52 -1.51 0.52 8.68
CA CYS A 52 -2.21 -0.10 7.57
C CYS A 52 -3.44 -0.86 8.05
N GLY A 53 -4.59 -0.54 7.46
CA GLY A 53 -5.85 -1.20 7.75
C GLY A 53 -5.93 -2.62 7.20
N PRO A 54 -7.00 -3.35 7.50
CA PRO A 54 -7.23 -4.70 6.98
C PRO A 54 -7.20 -4.73 5.44
N GLY A 55 -6.50 -5.71 4.86
CA GLY A 55 -6.29 -5.80 3.40
C GLY A 55 -5.14 -4.93 2.88
N TYR A 56 -4.48 -4.16 3.73
CA TYR A 56 -3.33 -3.34 3.36
C TYR A 56 -2.09 -3.78 4.13
N THR A 57 -0.93 -3.65 3.47
CA THR A 57 0.38 -3.97 4.04
C THR A 57 1.36 -2.82 3.78
N PRO A 58 2.38 -2.61 4.62
CA PRO A 58 3.45 -1.67 4.32
C PRO A 58 4.13 -2.00 2.99
N ASN A 59 4.46 -0.98 2.20
CA ASN A 59 5.30 -1.14 1.03
C ASN A 59 6.73 -1.54 1.43
N ARG A 60 7.54 -1.95 0.44
CA ARG A 60 8.94 -2.35 0.64
C ARG A 60 9.79 -1.31 1.39
N HIS A 61 9.47 -0.03 1.26
CA HIS A 61 10.18 1.08 1.91
C HIS A 61 9.61 1.48 3.27
N TRP A 62 8.53 0.84 3.74
CA TRP A 62 7.86 1.18 5.00
C TRP A 62 7.41 2.65 5.08
N THR A 63 7.09 3.25 3.94
CA THR A 63 6.63 4.65 3.85
C THR A 63 5.12 4.77 3.69
N LYS A 64 4.49 3.80 3.02
CA LYS A 64 3.05 3.84 2.74
C LYS A 64 2.42 2.45 2.82
N CYS A 65 1.11 2.42 3.06
CA CYS A 65 0.30 1.23 2.93
C CYS A 65 -0.11 1.01 1.48
N ILE A 66 -0.01 -0.24 1.03
CA ILE A 66 -0.42 -0.74 -0.28
C ILE A 66 -1.44 -1.87 -0.09
N GLY A 67 -2.45 -1.91 -0.94
CA GLY A 67 -3.54 -2.88 -0.92
C GLY A 67 -3.13 -4.22 -1.50
N LEU A 68 -3.46 -5.27 -0.77
CA LEU A 68 -3.46 -6.65 -1.24
C LEU A 68 -4.53 -6.83 -2.31
N VAL A 69 -4.48 -7.95 -3.03
CA VAL A 69 -5.51 -8.30 -4.03
C VAL A 69 -6.90 -8.24 -3.39
N GLY A 70 -7.86 -7.63 -4.10
CA GLY A 70 -9.23 -7.41 -3.64
C GLY A 70 -9.44 -6.17 -2.77
N SER A 71 -8.38 -5.48 -2.34
CA SER A 71 -8.49 -4.25 -1.54
C SER A 71 -8.82 -3.04 -2.40
N LYS A 72 -9.52 -2.08 -1.82
CA LYS A 72 -9.92 -0.85 -2.52
C LYS A 72 -8.71 -0.01 -2.91
N CYS A 73 -8.73 0.56 -4.10
CA CYS A 73 -7.68 1.42 -4.63
C CYS A 73 -8.26 2.62 -5.38
N ILE A 74 -7.40 3.58 -5.71
CA ILE A 74 -7.69 4.74 -6.59
C ILE A 74 -6.67 4.76 -7.74
N TYR A 75 -5.43 4.40 -7.44
CA TYR A 75 -4.32 4.38 -8.40
C TYR A 75 -3.55 3.07 -8.29
N ASP A 76 -2.91 2.65 -9.38
CA ASP A 76 -2.05 1.45 -9.41
C ASP A 76 -0.93 1.47 -8.36
N SER A 77 -0.41 2.66 -8.04
CA SER A 77 0.65 2.85 -7.05
C SER A 77 0.22 2.51 -5.61
N GLN A 78 -1.07 2.25 -5.38
CA GLN A 78 -1.62 1.81 -4.12
C GLN A 78 -1.77 0.29 -4.03
N CYS A 79 -1.52 -0.46 -5.09
CA CYS A 79 -1.58 -1.92 -5.06
C CYS A 79 -0.19 -2.53 -4.84
N ILE A 80 -0.16 -3.79 -4.40
CA ILE A 80 1.07 -4.58 -4.33
C ILE A 80 1.77 -4.72 -5.69
N GLU A 81 3.05 -5.08 -5.63
CA GLU A 81 3.84 -5.38 -6.82
C GLU A 81 3.18 -6.52 -7.63
N GLY A 82 3.14 -6.36 -8.96
CA GLY A 82 2.43 -7.28 -9.85
C GLY A 82 0.91 -7.09 -9.91
N ALA A 83 0.34 -6.14 -9.16
CA ALA A 83 -1.08 -5.78 -9.23
C ALA A 83 -1.31 -4.42 -9.90
N TYR A 84 -2.57 -4.16 -10.26
CA TYR A 84 -3.06 -2.88 -10.79
C TYR A 84 -4.46 -2.60 -10.25
N CYS A 85 -4.84 -1.32 -10.27
CA CYS A 85 -6.14 -0.87 -9.81
C CYS A 85 -7.16 -0.97 -10.94
N THR A 86 -8.27 -1.68 -10.71
CA THR A 86 -9.29 -1.88 -11.73
C THR A 86 -10.68 -1.99 -11.13
N GLY A 87 -11.68 -1.52 -11.88
CA GLY A 87 -13.08 -1.53 -11.46
C GLY A 87 -13.84 -0.35 -12.05
N ILE A 88 -15.03 -0.12 -11.51
CA ILE A 88 -15.83 1.07 -11.78
C ILE A 88 -15.63 2.08 -10.65
N GLU A 89 -15.90 3.36 -10.91
CA GLU A 89 -15.72 4.44 -9.95
C GLU A 89 -16.42 4.12 -8.60
N GLY A 90 -15.66 4.13 -7.52
CA GLY A 90 -16.12 3.81 -6.17
C GLY A 90 -15.96 2.35 -5.74
N TRP A 91 -15.71 1.44 -6.68
CA TRP A 91 -15.55 -0.01 -6.49
C TRP A 91 -14.23 -0.54 -7.09
N GLU A 92 -13.24 0.32 -7.27
CA GLU A 92 -11.94 -0.07 -7.79
C GLU A 92 -11.17 -0.91 -6.76
N VAL A 93 -10.64 -2.04 -7.22
CA VAL A 93 -9.90 -3.00 -6.39
C VAL A 93 -8.59 -3.42 -7.05
N CYS A 94 -7.62 -3.83 -6.23
CA CYS A 94 -6.36 -4.36 -6.71
C CYS A 94 -6.54 -5.77 -7.31
N ARG A 95 -6.03 -5.99 -8.53
CA ARG A 95 -5.98 -7.31 -9.19
C ARG A 95 -4.60 -7.59 -9.77
N CYS A 96 -4.19 -8.87 -9.82
CA CYS A 96 -2.92 -9.25 -10.43
C CYS A 96 -2.92 -9.00 -11.94
N ARG A 97 -1.77 -8.58 -12.47
CA ARG A 97 -1.53 -8.34 -13.89
C ARG A 97 -1.28 -9.67 -14.60
N LEU A 98 -2.36 -10.37 -14.91
CA LEU A 98 -2.31 -11.65 -15.63
C LEU A 98 -1.62 -11.51 -17.01
N GLN A 99 -1.67 -10.33 -17.63
CA GLN A 99 -1.00 -10.02 -18.89
C GLN A 99 0.53 -9.94 -18.78
N ASP A 100 1.04 -9.66 -17.57
CA ASP A 100 2.47 -9.54 -17.26
C ASP A 100 3.00 -10.82 -16.55
N ASP A 101 2.33 -11.97 -16.74
CA ASP A 101 2.65 -13.25 -16.09
C ASP A 101 2.62 -13.23 -14.54
N TYR A 102 1.83 -12.34 -13.93
CA TYR A 102 1.58 -12.36 -12.49
C TYR A 102 0.33 -13.14 -12.15
N LEU A 103 0.49 -14.22 -11.39
CA LEU A 103 -0.60 -15.09 -10.92
C LEU A 103 -0.95 -14.75 -9.46
N PRO A 104 -2.21 -14.91 -9.03
CA PRO A 104 -2.53 -14.86 -7.60
C PRO A 104 -1.83 -16.01 -6.86
N SER A 105 -1.32 -15.70 -5.67
CA SER A 105 -0.79 -16.66 -4.70
C SER A 105 -1.90 -17.60 -4.19
N ASP A 106 -1.55 -18.70 -3.53
CA ASP A 106 -2.49 -19.71 -3.01
C ASP A 106 -3.50 -19.12 -2.01
N ASP A 107 -3.07 -18.11 -1.25
CA ASP A 107 -3.92 -17.35 -0.32
C ASP A 107 -4.77 -16.27 -1.01
N GLY A 108 -4.55 -16.03 -2.30
CA GLY A 108 -5.25 -15.05 -3.11
C GLY A 108 -4.97 -13.59 -2.74
N LEU A 109 -4.02 -13.34 -1.83
CA LEU A 109 -3.72 -11.99 -1.32
C LEU A 109 -2.55 -11.32 -2.06
N PHE A 110 -1.61 -12.12 -2.56
CA PHE A 110 -0.40 -11.67 -3.24
C PHE A 110 -0.39 -12.03 -4.72
N CYS A 111 0.46 -11.35 -5.49
CA CYS A 111 0.75 -11.71 -6.87
C CYS A 111 2.17 -12.27 -6.95
N VAL A 112 2.32 -13.43 -7.60
CA VAL A 112 3.61 -14.10 -7.83
C VAL A 112 3.93 -14.07 -9.32
N SER A 113 5.17 -13.75 -9.67
CA SER A 113 5.61 -13.78 -11.07
C SER A 113 5.86 -15.22 -11.51
N SER A 114 5.21 -15.65 -12.59
CA SER A 114 5.44 -16.96 -13.21
C SER A 114 6.86 -17.09 -13.79
N ASN A 115 7.49 -15.95 -14.12
CA ASN A 115 8.86 -15.88 -14.68
C ASN A 115 9.91 -15.55 -13.62
N GLY A 116 9.50 -15.30 -12.37
CA GLY A 116 10.42 -15.14 -11.27
C GLY A 116 11.16 -16.47 -11.08
N ASN A 117 12.49 -16.46 -11.21
CA ASN A 117 13.35 -17.56 -10.81
C ASN A 117 12.95 -17.98 -9.39
N ILE A 118 12.12 -19.01 -9.29
CA ILE A 118 11.94 -19.78 -8.07
C ILE A 118 13.35 -20.33 -7.83
N PRO A 119 14.10 -19.93 -6.78
CA PRO A 119 15.10 -20.84 -6.28
C PRO A 119 14.26 -22.04 -5.86
N ARG A 120 14.25 -23.09 -6.69
CA ARG A 120 13.66 -24.37 -6.32
C ARG A 120 14.42 -24.79 -5.09
N ARG A 121 13.88 -24.45 -3.92
CA ARG A 121 14.37 -24.87 -2.62
C ARG A 121 13.98 -26.34 -2.47
N PHE A 122 14.58 -27.17 -3.32
CA PHE A 122 14.96 -28.50 -2.92
C PHE A 122 16.04 -28.28 -1.86
N ASP A 123 15.62 -28.01 -0.62
CA ASP A 123 16.44 -28.31 0.54
C ASP A 123 16.61 -29.83 0.56
N ILE A 124 17.49 -30.35 -0.31
CA ILE A 124 18.10 -31.66 -0.13
C ILE A 124 19.02 -31.45 1.08
N LEU A 125 18.46 -31.69 2.25
CA LEU A 125 19.20 -31.80 3.49
C LEU A 125 20.05 -33.07 3.38
N ILE A 126 21.24 -32.97 2.77
CA ILE A 126 22.27 -34.00 2.90
C ILE A 126 22.84 -33.87 4.32
N VAL A 127 22.15 -34.46 5.28
CA VAL A 127 22.73 -34.81 6.58
C VAL A 127 22.69 -36.33 6.66
N GLY A 128 23.85 -36.97 6.42
CA GLY A 128 24.05 -38.39 6.69
C GLY A 128 23.43 -39.34 5.67
N GLY A 129 24.12 -39.51 4.54
CA GLY A 129 24.06 -40.65 3.60
C GLY A 129 22.85 -41.59 3.63
N VAL A 130 21.75 -41.23 2.95
CA VAL A 130 20.89 -42.14 2.17
C VAL A 130 20.23 -41.33 1.05
N ALA A 131 20.52 -41.64 -0.22
CA ALA A 131 19.78 -41.08 -1.34
C ALA A 131 18.47 -41.87 -1.51
N LEU A 132 17.32 -41.27 -1.17
CA LEU A 132 16.01 -41.85 -1.48
C LEU A 132 15.46 -41.21 -2.76
N LEU A 133 15.71 -41.86 -3.91
CA LEU A 133 15.01 -41.57 -5.16
C LEU A 133 13.59 -42.14 -5.06
N LEU A 134 12.61 -41.30 -4.74
CA LEU A 134 11.20 -41.62 -5.02
C LEU A 134 10.80 -40.93 -6.32
N GLY A 135 11.20 -41.57 -7.42
CA GLY A 135 10.62 -41.37 -8.74
C GLY A 135 10.18 -42.73 -9.26
N LEU A 136 8.97 -43.15 -8.90
CA LEU A 136 8.27 -44.25 -9.59
C LEU A 136 7.31 -43.60 -10.58
N GLY A 137 7.56 -43.87 -11.86
CA GLY A 137 6.69 -43.45 -12.94
C GLY A 137 5.41 -44.28 -13.03
N THR A 138 4.43 -43.68 -13.69
CA THR A 138 3.62 -44.25 -14.78
C THR A 138 3.19 -43.11 -15.67
#